data_AF-A0A3R8U0P2-F1
#
_entry.id   AF-A0A3R8U0P2-F1
#
_cell.length_a   1.000
_cell.length_b   1.000
_cell.length_c   1.000
_cell.angle_alpha   90.00
_cell.angle_beta   90.00
_cell.angle_gamma   90.00
#
_symmetry.space_group_name_H-M   'P 1'
#
loop_
_entity.id
_entity.type
_entity.pdbx_description
1 polymer ?
#
loop_
_entity_poly.entity_id
_entity_poly.type
_entity_poly.pdbx_seq_one_letter_code
_entity_poly.pdbx_strand_id
1 'polypeptide(L)' 'MAMNFEFSEQDKQMLSRSVSGWRTANLEIDTAIRLENWRAIDSAQIDRSSHANTIALIVNKYADSVEHGARP' A
#
# COMPACT_ATOMS: atom_id res chain seq x y z
N MET A 1 17.33 19.31 0.35
CA MET A 1 17.91 17.98 0.63
C MET A 1 16.87 16.96 0.20
N ALA A 2 17.10 16.23 -0.90
CA ALA A 2 16.18 15.20 -1.36
C ALA A 2 16.52 13.90 -0.62
N MET A 3 15.54 13.31 0.06
CA MET A 3 15.69 12.02 0.73
C MET A 3 15.49 10.93 -0.32
N ASN A 4 16.58 10.40 -0.88
CA ASN A 4 16.53 9.31 -1.85
C ASN A 4 16.39 7.98 -1.10
N PHE A 5 15.22 7.34 -1.21
CA PHE A 5 15.01 5.98 -0.77
C PHE A 5 15.49 5.02 -1.86
N GLU A 6 16.61 4.32 -1.64
CA GLU A 6 17.00 3.19 -2.49
C GLU A 6 16.22 1.94 -2.09
N PHE A 7 15.03 1.79 -2.67
CA PHE A 7 14.26 0.55 -2.55
C PHE A 7 14.96 -0.60 -3.29
N SER A 8 14.93 -1.80 -2.71
CA SER A 8 15.24 -3.03 -3.45
C SER A 8 14.26 -3.21 -4.62
N GLU A 9 14.70 -3.82 -5.72
CA GLU A 9 13.82 -4.07 -6.88
C GLU A 9 12.58 -4.91 -6.52
N GLN A 10 12.73 -5.86 -5.59
CA GLN A 10 11.60 -6.62 -5.07
C GLN A 10 10.59 -5.72 -4.35
N ASP A 11 11.06 -4.85 -3.46
CA ASP A 11 10.18 -3.94 -2.72
C ASP A 11 9.52 -2.89 -3.63
N LYS A 12 10.22 -2.42 -4.68
CA LYS A 12 9.61 -1.55 -5.70
C LYS A 12 8.45 -2.25 -6.42
N GLN A 13 8.65 -3.51 -6.82
CA GLN A 13 7.61 -4.29 -7.48
C GLN A 13 6.43 -4.57 -6.54
N MET A 14 6.70 -4.95 -5.29
CA MET A 14 5.66 -5.17 -4.28
C MET A 14 4.89 -3.89 -3.96
N LEU A 15 5.57 -2.75 -3.84
CA LEU A 15 4.97 -1.44 -3.62
C LEU A 15 4.08 -1.06 -4.80
N SER A 16 4.58 -1.19 -6.03
CA SER A 16 3.81 -0.91 -7.25
C SER A 16 2.53 -1.75 -7.35
N ARG A 17 2.66 -3.08 -7.13
CA ARG A 17 1.51 -4.00 -7.10
C ARG A 17 0.51 -3.64 -6.01
N SER A 18 0.99 -3.29 -4.82
CA SER A 18 0.12 -2.95 -3.69
C SER A 18 -0.60 -1.62 -3.90
N VAL A 19 0.07 -0.61 -4.45
CA VAL A 19 -0.56 0.67 -4.81
C VAL A 19 -1.63 0.46 -5.89
N SER A 20 -1.33 -0.36 -6.90
CA SER A 20 -2.31 -0.70 -7.95
C SER A 20 -3.52 -1.42 -7.35
N GLY A 21 -3.29 -2.48 -6.56
CA GLY A 21 -4.35 -3.25 -5.92
C GLY A 21 -5.20 -2.41 -4.96
N TRP A 22 -4.59 -1.52 -4.17
CA TRP A 22 -5.32 -0.59 -3.31
C TRP A 22 -6.25 0.33 -4.10
N ARG A 23 -5.79 0.84 -5.27
CA ARG A 23 -6.64 1.67 -6.16
C ARG A 23 -7.79 0.85 -6.75
N THR A 24 -7.53 -0.37 -7.20
CA THR A 24 -8.56 -1.27 -7.71
C THR A 24 -9.62 -1.56 -6.65
N ALA A 25 -9.21 -1.91 -5.44
CA ALA A 25 -10.14 -2.18 -4.34
C ALA A 25 -11.02 -0.97 -4.00
N ASN A 26 -10.50 0.27 -4.08
CA ASN A 26 -11.34 1.47 -3.93
C ASN A 26 -12.39 1.59 -5.05
N LEU A 27 -12.03 1.29 -6.31
CA LEU A 27 -12.97 1.31 -7.44
C LEU A 27 -14.04 0.22 -7.29
N GLU A 28 -13.67 -0.95 -6.76
CA GLU A 28 -14.60 -2.04 -6.47
C GLU A 28 -15.57 -1.66 -5.35
N ILE A 29 -15.11 -0.97 -4.29
CA ILE A 29 -15.97 -0.40 -3.25
C ILE A 29 -16.96 0.60 -3.88
N ASP A 30 -16.49 1.56 -4.67
CA ASP A 30 -17.34 2.55 -5.32
C ASP A 30 -18.40 1.89 -6.23
N THR A 31 -17.99 0.84 -6.96
CA THR A 31 -18.89 0.06 -7.82
C THR A 31 -19.92 -0.70 -6.99
N ALA A 32 -19.50 -1.36 -5.91
CA ALA A 32 -20.39 -2.09 -5.02
C ALA A 32 -21.39 -1.17 -4.32
N ILE A 33 -21.00 0.05 -3.94
CA ILE A 33 -21.90 1.08 -3.40
C ILE A 33 -22.97 1.45 -4.44
N ARG A 34 -22.58 1.73 -5.69
CA ARG A 34 -23.53 2.08 -6.76
C ARG A 34 -24.52 0.95 -7.08
N LEU A 35 -24.14 -0.29 -6.85
CA LEU A 35 -24.97 -1.48 -7.07
C LEU A 35 -25.68 -1.96 -5.80
N GLU A 36 -25.53 -1.25 -4.67
CA GLU A 36 -26.05 -1.66 -3.36
C GLU A 36 -25.62 -3.09 -2.94
N ASN A 37 -24.45 -3.54 -3.40
CA ASN A 37 -23.92 -4.87 -3.12
C ASN A 37 -23.03 -4.85 -1.87
N TRP A 38 -23.67 -4.83 -0.69
CA TRP A 38 -22.99 -4.71 0.60
C TRP A 38 -22.00 -5.85 0.88
N ARG A 39 -22.26 -7.07 0.38
CA ARG A 39 -21.34 -8.20 0.55
C ARG A 39 -20.03 -7.99 -0.23
N ALA A 40 -20.10 -7.40 -1.42
CA ALA A 40 -18.91 -7.09 -2.21
C ALA A 40 -18.04 -6.00 -1.56
N ILE A 41 -18.65 -5.07 -0.81
CA ILE A 41 -17.91 -4.05 -0.07
C ILE A 41 -17.01 -4.69 0.99
N ASP A 42 -17.49 -5.69 1.72
CA ASP A 42 -16.70 -6.37 2.76
C ASP A 42 -15.43 -7.00 2.17
N SER A 43 -15.56 -7.76 1.08
CA SER A 43 -14.42 -8.35 0.38
C SER A 43 -13.44 -7.30 -0.14
N ALA A 44 -13.94 -6.25 -0.81
CA ALA A 44 -13.08 -5.18 -1.34
C ALA A 44 -12.38 -4.38 -0.22
N GLN A 45 -12.99 -4.23 0.96
CA GLN A 45 -12.34 -3.60 2.11
C GLN A 45 -11.22 -4.46 2.71
N ILE A 46 -11.37 -5.78 2.73
CA ILE A 46 -10.31 -6.70 3.15
C ILE A 46 -9.10 -6.57 2.21
N ASP A 47 -9.34 -6.59 0.90
CA ASP A 47 -8.28 -6.47 -0.11
C ASP A 47 -7.58 -5.11 -0.04
N ARG A 48 -8.36 -4.02 0.09
CA ARG A 48 -7.84 -2.67 0.32
C ARG A 48 -6.93 -2.62 1.55
N SER A 49 -7.35 -3.24 2.65
CA SER A 49 -6.61 -3.23 3.92
C SER A 49 -5.30 -4.03 3.80
N SER A 50 -5.33 -5.17 3.12
CA SER A 50 -4.14 -6.00 2.84
C SER A 50 -3.09 -5.22 2.04
N HIS A 51 -3.52 -4.52 0.99
CA HIS A 51 -2.63 -3.68 0.19
C HIS A 51 -2.11 -2.47 0.97
N ALA A 52 -2.95 -1.79 1.75
CA ALA A 52 -2.52 -0.68 2.60
C ALA A 52 -1.46 -1.11 3.63
N ASN A 53 -1.65 -2.28 4.25
CA ASN A 53 -0.68 -2.85 5.19
C ASN A 53 0.66 -3.15 4.51
N THR A 54 0.63 -3.70 3.29
CA THR A 54 1.86 -3.98 2.54
C THR A 54 2.62 -2.68 2.20
N ILE A 55 1.90 -1.63 1.79
CA ILE A 55 2.47 -0.30 1.56
C ILE A 55 3.13 0.23 2.84
N ALA A 56 2.43 0.17 3.98
CA ALA A 56 2.95 0.64 5.26
C ALA A 56 4.21 -0.11 5.70
N LEU A 57 4.22 -1.44 5.56
CA LEU A 57 5.39 -2.26 5.89
C LEU A 57 6.61 -1.90 5.05
N ILE A 58 6.43 -1.71 3.74
CA ILE A 58 7.52 -1.30 2.85
C ILE A 58 8.00 0.11 3.22
N VAL A 59 7.10 1.08 3.37
CA VAL A 59 7.49 2.45 3.71
C VAL A 59 8.24 2.50 5.05
N ASN A 60 7.74 1.82 6.08
CA ASN A 60 8.38 1.80 7.40
C ASN A 60 9.79 1.18 7.36
N LYS A 61 9.96 0.06 6.63
CA LYS A 61 11.27 -0.58 6.44
C LYS A 61 12.34 0.40 5.95
N TYR A 62 11.99 1.28 5.03
CA TYR A 62 12.92 2.24 4.45
C TYR A 62 12.99 3.56 5.25
N ALA A 63 11.95 3.92 5.99
CA ALA A 63 11.98 5.06 6.91
C ALA A 63 12.94 4.81 8.09
N ASP A 64 12.88 3.64 8.72
CA ASP A 64 13.75 3.27 9.86
C ASP A 64 15.24 3.21 9.46
N SER A 65 15.50 2.85 8.21
CA SER A 65 16.84 2.79 7.63
C SER A 65 17.51 4.18 7.55
N VAL A 66 16.71 5.26 7.48
CA VAL A 66 17.21 6.64 7.42
C VAL A 66 17.62 7.13 8.82
N GLU A 67 16.96 6.69 9.89
CA GLU A 67 17.27 7.14 11.26
C GLU A 67 18.58 6.56 11.82
N HIS A 68 18.98 5.36 11.39
CA HIS A 68 20.23 4.74 11.86
C HIS A 68 21.51 5.32 11.23
N GLY A 69 21.39 6.09 10.13
CA GLY A 69 22.50 6.84 9.53
C GLY A 69 22.81 8.17 10.22
N ALA A 70 22.05 8.56 11.25
CA ALA A 70 22.15 9.84 11.95
C ALA A 70 22.74 9.74 13.38
N ARG A 71 23.25 8.57 13.79
CA ARG A 71 23.97 8.43 15.07
C ARG A 71 25.48 8.61 14.86
N PRO A 72 26.13 9.53 15.61
CA PRO A 72 27.58 9.75 15.54
C PRO A 72 28.39 8.56 16.07
#